data_AF-A0AAE9D8K2-F1
#
_entry.id   AF-A0AAE9D8K2-F1
#
_cell.length_a   1.000
_cell.length_b   1.000
_cell.length_c   1.000
_cell.angle_alpha   90.00
_cell.angle_beta   90.00
_cell.angle_gamma   90.00
#
_symmetry.space_group_name_H-M   'P 1'
#
loop_
_entity.id
_entity.type
_entity.pdbx_description
1 polymer ?
#
loop_
_entity_poly.entity_id
_entity_poly.type
_entity_poly.pdbx_seq_one_letter_code
_entity_poly.pdbx_strand_id
1 'polypeptide(L)'
;MKFKVSILLIFGFLIGSASSSNLCISKTLSFCQYGFNQNLNVTSTTADWTNPGTLSFIIRSYYLQGIDGLLSVCNARQQFAQCLGDQYDSCMSKLNFIASGESPEDAQAYVQLFRTMEFDCDGGFIQSSRNWPCIAAVLQTKEDMLNQCRQTYNDALKKDPSSLCQSSADYETCYRHFFFTTCGPEVSWWACERTRRGLSIDTDCPMDTCSLVASGVSSGDATSSEGVQKVFEMKTNAALVMRQLAAGKH
;
A
#
# COMPACT_ATOMS: atom_id res chain seq x y z
N MET A 1 -37.18 67.73 -7.88
CA MET A 1 -35.92 67.30 -8.55
C MET A 1 -35.98 65.78 -8.75
N LYS A 2 -35.69 65.30 -9.96
CA LYS A 2 -35.83 63.91 -10.39
C LYS A 2 -34.61 63.06 -9.98
N PHE A 3 -34.89 61.82 -9.61
CA PHE A 3 -34.00 60.73 -9.21
C PHE A 3 -32.88 60.42 -10.21
N LYS A 4 -31.70 60.01 -9.71
CA LYS A 4 -30.86 58.96 -10.31
C LYS A 4 -30.19 58.12 -9.21
N VAL A 5 -30.80 56.99 -8.88
CA VAL A 5 -30.17 55.91 -8.12
C VAL A 5 -29.41 55.07 -9.13
N SER A 6 -28.08 55.01 -9.00
CA SER A 6 -27.21 54.24 -9.88
C SER A 6 -27.08 52.83 -9.31
N ILE A 7 -27.78 51.87 -9.91
CA ILE A 7 -27.68 50.44 -9.57
C ILE A 7 -26.40 49.90 -10.23
N LEU A 8 -25.40 49.55 -9.42
CA LEU A 8 -24.19 48.87 -9.86
C LEU A 8 -24.48 47.36 -9.85
N LEU A 9 -24.70 46.77 -11.02
CA LEU A 9 -24.82 45.32 -11.20
C LEU A 9 -23.42 44.69 -11.08
N ILE A 10 -23.12 44.07 -9.94
CA ILE A 10 -21.95 43.22 -9.77
C ILE A 10 -22.30 41.86 -10.40
N PHE A 11 -21.84 41.65 -11.64
CA PHE A 11 -21.84 40.33 -12.26
C PHE A 11 -20.89 39.42 -11.46
N GLY A 12 -21.46 38.45 -10.75
CA GLY A 12 -20.70 37.37 -10.14
C GLY A 12 -20.08 36.51 -11.24
N PHE A 13 -18.76 36.65 -11.43
CA PHE A 13 -17.98 35.75 -12.26
C PHE A 13 -17.80 34.45 -11.47
N LEU A 14 -18.65 33.46 -11.74
CA LEU A 14 -18.38 32.08 -11.36
C LEU A 14 -17.19 31.61 -12.22
N ILE A 15 -15.97 31.79 -11.71
CA ILE A 15 -14.82 31.07 -12.24
C ILE A 15 -15.04 29.61 -11.83
N GLY A 16 -15.68 28.84 -12.71
CA GLY A 16 -15.54 27.40 -12.66
C GLY A 16 -14.07 27.11 -12.89
N SER A 17 -13.36 26.72 -11.84
CA SER A 17 -12.02 26.15 -11.97
C SER A 17 -12.17 24.93 -12.86
N ALA A 18 -11.77 25.05 -14.13
CA ALA A 18 -11.52 23.89 -14.96
C ALA A 18 -10.41 23.13 -14.24
N SER A 19 -10.74 22.04 -13.57
CA SER A 19 -9.76 21.08 -13.08
C SER A 19 -9.00 20.62 -14.31
N SER A 20 -7.81 21.19 -14.54
CA SER A 20 -6.85 20.62 -15.46
C SER A 20 -6.51 19.26 -14.88
N SER A 21 -7.16 18.21 -15.36
CA SER A 21 -6.73 16.85 -15.10
C SER A 21 -5.32 16.75 -15.66
N ASN A 22 -4.32 16.87 -14.80
CA ASN A 22 -2.93 16.66 -15.19
C ASN A 22 -2.85 15.21 -15.65
N LEU A 23 -2.78 14.98 -16.97
CA LEU A 23 -2.66 13.65 -17.53
C LEU A 23 -1.31 13.04 -17.13
N CYS A 24 -1.24 11.73 -16.93
CA CYS A 24 0.04 11.08 -16.70
C CYS A 24 0.85 11.03 -18.00
N ILE A 25 2.04 11.63 -17.99
CA ILE A 25 2.99 11.53 -19.08
C ILE A 25 3.88 10.31 -18.83
N SER A 26 3.69 9.24 -19.61
CA SER A 26 4.38 7.96 -19.40
C SER A 26 5.91 8.10 -19.35
N LYS A 27 6.50 9.00 -20.16
CA LYS A 27 7.95 9.27 -20.12
C LYS A 27 8.41 9.84 -18.79
N THR A 28 7.62 10.74 -18.18
CA THR A 28 7.91 11.29 -16.86
C THR A 28 7.81 10.19 -15.80
N LEU A 29 6.77 9.35 -15.86
CA LEU A 29 6.62 8.20 -14.96
C LEU A 29 7.81 7.24 -15.06
N SER A 30 8.24 6.84 -16.26
CA SER A 30 9.41 5.99 -16.46
C SER A 30 10.68 6.62 -15.89
N PHE A 31 10.89 7.91 -16.11
CA PHE A 31 12.05 8.65 -15.58
C PHE A 31 12.03 8.69 -14.05
N CYS A 32 10.89 8.98 -13.44
CA CYS A 32 10.74 9.02 -11.99
C CYS A 32 10.90 7.64 -11.36
N GLN A 33 10.37 6.58 -12.00
CA GLN A 33 10.57 5.20 -11.56
C GLN A 33 12.05 4.81 -11.62
N TYR A 34 12.76 5.19 -12.68
CA TYR A 34 14.20 4.99 -12.75
C TYR A 34 14.93 5.71 -11.60
N GLY A 35 14.59 6.96 -11.32
CA GLY A 35 15.16 7.72 -10.19
C GLY A 35 14.88 7.06 -8.84
N PHE A 36 13.67 6.56 -8.62
CA PHE A 36 13.31 5.78 -7.42
C PHE A 36 14.22 4.55 -7.25
N ASN A 37 14.41 3.79 -8.34
CA ASN A 37 15.29 2.63 -8.34
C ASN A 37 16.75 3.01 -8.06
N GLN A 38 17.27 4.09 -8.66
CA GLN A 38 18.63 4.57 -8.40
C GLN A 38 18.83 4.98 -6.93
N ASN A 39 17.86 5.66 -6.32
CA ASN A 39 17.94 6.07 -4.92
C ASN A 39 18.00 4.89 -3.93
N LEU A 40 17.50 3.73 -4.36
CA LEU A 40 17.57 2.47 -3.61
C LEU A 40 18.61 1.51 -4.20
N ASN A 41 19.57 1.98 -5.00
CA ASN A 41 20.59 1.14 -5.63
C ASN A 41 20.03 -0.13 -6.31
N VAL A 42 18.80 -0.06 -6.84
CA VAL A 42 18.12 -1.18 -7.47
C VAL A 42 18.65 -1.36 -8.88
N THR A 43 19.29 -2.50 -9.13
CA THR A 43 19.89 -2.84 -10.42
C THR A 43 18.93 -3.57 -11.36
N SER A 44 17.82 -4.10 -10.84
CA SER A 44 16.81 -4.77 -11.65
C SER A 44 16.09 -3.78 -12.54
N THR A 45 16.16 -4.00 -13.85
CA THR A 45 15.47 -3.17 -14.86
C THR A 45 13.97 -3.47 -14.93
N THR A 46 13.50 -4.50 -14.22
CA THR A 46 12.07 -4.86 -14.15
C THR A 46 11.46 -4.55 -12.78
N ALA A 47 12.16 -3.83 -11.91
CA ALA A 47 11.60 -3.38 -10.63
C ALA A 47 10.72 -2.14 -10.87
N ASP A 48 9.57 -2.33 -11.51
CA ASP A 48 8.61 -1.28 -11.88
C ASP A 48 7.17 -1.81 -11.89
N TRP A 49 6.25 -1.07 -12.52
CA TRP A 49 4.83 -1.43 -12.62
C TRP A 49 4.56 -2.67 -13.48
N THR A 50 5.49 -3.09 -14.34
CA THR A 50 5.37 -4.30 -15.16
C THR A 50 5.67 -5.57 -14.35
N ASN A 51 6.35 -5.43 -13.20
CA ASN A 51 6.62 -6.53 -12.30
C ASN A 51 6.63 -6.03 -10.83
N PRO A 52 5.46 -5.67 -10.30
CA PRO A 52 5.33 -5.12 -8.95
C PRO A 52 5.72 -6.11 -7.87
N GLY A 53 5.67 -7.42 -8.14
CA GLY A 53 6.17 -8.45 -7.22
C GLY A 53 7.66 -8.33 -6.96
N THR A 54 8.46 -8.11 -8.02
CA THR A 54 9.91 -7.89 -7.92
C THR A 54 10.20 -6.61 -7.13
N LEU A 55 9.50 -5.52 -7.44
CA LEU A 55 9.65 -4.26 -6.72
C LEU A 55 9.29 -4.41 -5.24
N SER A 56 8.15 -5.04 -4.92
CA SER A 56 7.69 -5.30 -3.55
C SER A 56 8.71 -6.13 -2.76
N PHE A 57 9.28 -7.17 -3.36
CA PHE A 57 10.34 -7.97 -2.73
C PHE A 57 11.58 -7.13 -2.38
N ILE A 58 12.01 -6.25 -3.28
CA ILE A 58 13.14 -5.34 -3.06
C ILE A 58 12.84 -4.35 -1.94
N ILE A 59 11.68 -3.67 -1.97
CA ILE A 59 11.28 -2.75 -0.89
C ILE A 59 11.20 -3.45 0.46
N ARG A 60 10.67 -4.67 0.49
CA ARG A 60 10.65 -5.48 1.71
C ARG A 60 12.07 -5.75 2.23
N SER A 61 13.04 -6.00 1.36
CA SER A 61 14.43 -6.20 1.78
C SER A 61 15.04 -4.96 2.45
N TYR A 62 14.61 -3.75 2.06
CA TYR A 62 14.96 -2.51 2.75
C TYR A 62 14.27 -2.45 4.11
N TYR A 63 12.96 -2.69 4.18
CA TYR A 63 12.23 -2.67 5.45
C TYR A 63 12.82 -3.61 6.52
N LEU A 64 13.40 -4.73 6.12
CA LEU A 64 14.08 -5.66 7.03
C LEU A 64 15.46 -5.21 7.52
N GLN A 65 16.03 -4.14 6.97
CA GLN A 65 17.30 -3.55 7.46
C GLN A 65 17.11 -2.66 8.69
N GLY A 66 15.90 -2.58 9.23
CA GLY A 66 15.57 -1.74 10.36
C GLY A 66 15.25 -0.31 9.94
N ILE A 67 15.44 0.63 10.88
CA ILE A 67 14.98 2.01 10.71
C ILE A 67 15.67 2.72 9.54
N ASP A 68 16.95 2.45 9.29
CA ASP A 68 17.70 3.04 8.17
C ASP A 68 17.13 2.59 6.82
N GLY A 69 16.64 1.35 6.75
CA GLY A 69 15.95 0.80 5.60
C GLY A 69 14.60 1.48 5.35
N LEU A 70 13.81 1.72 6.40
CA LEU A 70 12.59 2.55 6.30
C LEU A 70 12.93 3.95 5.75
N LEU A 71 13.90 4.63 6.36
CA LEU A 71 14.28 5.99 5.97
C LEU A 71 14.78 6.07 4.53
N SER A 72 15.48 5.04 4.06
CA SER A 72 15.93 4.93 2.67
C SER A 72 14.74 4.85 1.70
N VAL A 73 13.76 3.99 2.00
CA VAL A 73 12.52 3.87 1.22
C VAL A 73 11.73 5.18 1.23
N CYS A 74 11.62 5.83 2.39
CA CYS A 74 10.92 7.10 2.52
C CYS A 74 11.56 8.21 1.71
N ASN A 75 12.88 8.33 1.75
CA ASN A 75 13.60 9.28 0.92
C ASN A 75 13.38 9.02 -0.57
N ALA A 76 13.50 7.77 -1.02
CA ALA A 76 13.28 7.40 -2.42
C ALA A 76 11.84 7.67 -2.89
N ARG A 77 10.84 7.30 -2.07
CA ARG A 77 9.42 7.55 -2.36
C ARG A 77 9.12 9.05 -2.42
N GLN A 78 9.70 9.84 -1.51
CA GLN A 78 9.50 11.29 -1.52
C GLN A 78 10.06 11.93 -2.79
N GLN A 79 11.26 11.52 -3.22
CA GLN A 79 11.84 11.99 -4.48
C GLN A 79 11.05 11.55 -5.71
N PHE A 80 10.50 10.32 -5.69
CA PHE A 80 9.59 9.85 -6.74
C PHE A 80 8.34 10.73 -6.85
N ALA A 81 7.68 11.03 -5.72
CA ALA A 81 6.50 11.88 -5.71
C ALA A 81 6.83 13.31 -6.17
N GLN A 82 7.95 13.87 -5.73
CA GLN A 82 8.42 15.19 -6.18
C GLN A 82 8.76 15.23 -7.68
N CYS A 83 9.35 14.16 -8.21
CA CYS A 83 9.65 14.04 -9.63
C CYS A 83 8.38 14.05 -10.49
N LEU A 84 7.32 13.38 -10.04
CA LEU A 84 6.02 13.40 -10.72
C LEU A 84 5.28 14.74 -10.54
N GLY A 85 5.46 15.40 -9.39
CA GLY A 85 4.82 16.67 -9.08
C GLY A 85 3.30 16.57 -9.19
N ASP A 86 2.69 17.52 -9.92
CA ASP A 86 1.24 17.58 -10.10
C ASP A 86 0.65 16.41 -10.92
N GLN A 87 1.48 15.55 -11.50
CA GLN A 87 1.05 14.32 -12.18
C GLN A 87 1.00 13.11 -11.23
N TYR A 88 1.37 13.25 -9.95
CA TYR A 88 1.47 12.11 -9.04
C TYR A 88 0.17 11.30 -8.98
N ASP A 89 -0.98 11.94 -8.73
CA ASP A 89 -2.25 11.21 -8.58
C ASP A 89 -2.78 10.60 -9.89
N SER A 90 -2.54 11.26 -11.03
CA SER A 90 -2.95 10.70 -12.32
C SER A 90 -2.06 9.55 -12.75
N CYS A 91 -0.75 9.61 -12.47
CA CYS A 91 0.17 8.52 -12.74
C CYS A 91 0.00 7.36 -11.75
N MET A 92 -0.23 7.65 -10.47
CA MET A 92 -0.44 6.66 -9.41
C MET A 92 -1.93 6.28 -9.27
N SER A 93 -2.58 6.10 -10.42
CA SER A 93 -3.94 5.60 -10.54
C SER A 93 -3.94 4.20 -11.16
N LYS A 94 -4.72 3.27 -10.60
CA LYS A 94 -4.89 1.91 -11.14
C LYS A 94 -5.31 1.96 -12.63
N LEU A 95 -6.18 2.91 -12.97
CA LEU A 95 -6.68 3.07 -14.34
C LEU A 95 -5.59 3.48 -15.34
N ASN A 96 -4.59 4.24 -14.91
CA ASN A 96 -3.47 4.64 -15.77
C ASN A 96 -2.66 3.43 -16.26
N PHE A 97 -2.38 2.48 -15.35
CA PHE A 97 -1.64 1.26 -15.67
C PHE A 97 -2.48 0.28 -16.50
N ILE A 98 -3.76 0.10 -16.15
CA ILE A 98 -4.69 -0.72 -16.94
C ILE A 98 -4.82 -0.18 -18.38
N ALA A 99 -4.98 1.14 -18.53
CA ALA A 99 -5.05 1.77 -19.84
C ALA A 99 -3.73 1.65 -20.64
N SER A 100 -2.61 1.41 -19.96
CA SER A 100 -1.30 1.17 -20.56
C SER A 100 -1.02 -0.30 -20.86
N GLY A 101 -1.95 -1.21 -20.56
CA GLY A 101 -1.88 -2.63 -20.90
C GLY A 101 -1.55 -3.57 -19.73
N GLU A 102 -1.41 -3.07 -18.51
CA GLU A 102 -1.17 -3.91 -17.33
C GLU A 102 -2.42 -4.66 -16.88
N SER A 103 -2.24 -5.80 -16.23
CA SER A 103 -3.33 -6.52 -15.58
C SER A 103 -3.92 -5.67 -14.44
N PRO A 104 -5.23 -5.75 -14.15
CA PRO A 104 -5.82 -5.09 -12.99
C PRO A 104 -5.10 -5.45 -11.68
N GLU A 105 -4.65 -6.70 -11.55
CA GLU A 105 -3.90 -7.20 -10.40
C GLU A 105 -2.54 -6.52 -10.24
N ASP A 106 -1.74 -6.43 -11.31
CA ASP A 106 -0.42 -5.80 -11.27
C ASP A 106 -0.52 -4.28 -11.08
N ALA A 107 -1.46 -3.65 -11.78
CA ALA A 107 -1.79 -2.23 -11.60
C ALA A 107 -2.16 -1.92 -10.14
N GLN A 108 -3.00 -2.76 -9.53
CA GLN A 108 -3.38 -2.62 -8.13
C GLN A 108 -2.20 -2.87 -7.20
N ALA A 109 -1.40 -3.93 -7.41
CA ALA A 109 -0.26 -4.24 -6.57
C ALA A 109 0.79 -3.12 -6.59
N TYR A 110 1.07 -2.54 -7.75
CA TYR A 110 2.00 -1.42 -7.90
C TYR A 110 1.51 -0.16 -7.16
N VAL A 111 0.27 0.26 -7.42
CA VAL A 111 -0.30 1.45 -6.76
C VAL A 111 -0.38 1.24 -5.25
N GLN A 112 -0.83 0.06 -4.81
CA GLN A 112 -0.91 -0.28 -3.39
C GLN A 112 0.45 -0.21 -2.71
N LEU A 113 1.53 -0.67 -3.37
CA LEU A 113 2.89 -0.59 -2.83
C LEU A 113 3.28 0.86 -2.55
N PHE A 114 3.09 1.77 -3.51
CA PHE A 114 3.43 3.18 -3.35
C PHE A 114 2.55 3.91 -2.33
N ARG A 115 1.25 3.62 -2.28
CA ARG A 115 0.33 4.20 -1.28
C ARG A 115 0.64 3.69 0.13
N THR A 116 1.11 2.46 0.24
CA THR A 116 1.61 1.91 1.49
C THR A 116 2.90 2.60 1.93
N MET A 117 3.88 2.77 1.03
CA MET A 117 5.11 3.53 1.32
C MET A 117 4.79 4.98 1.69
N GLU A 118 3.85 5.63 1.00
CA GLU A 118 3.36 6.97 1.33
C GLU A 118 2.85 7.05 2.76
N PHE A 119 2.01 6.11 3.19
CA PHE A 119 1.56 6.08 4.58
C PHE A 119 2.71 5.83 5.56
N ASP A 120 3.56 4.84 5.28
CA ASP A 120 4.71 4.49 6.15
C ASP A 120 5.63 5.71 6.40
N CYS A 121 5.71 6.62 5.41
CA CYS A 121 6.65 7.73 5.34
C CYS A 121 6.05 9.11 5.62
N ASP A 122 4.73 9.24 5.66
CA ASP A 122 4.02 10.50 5.96
C ASP A 122 3.01 10.29 7.09
N GLY A 123 1.75 9.98 6.77
CA GLY A 123 0.66 9.89 7.75
C GLY A 123 0.87 8.89 8.90
N GLY A 124 1.70 7.87 8.70
CA GLY A 124 2.08 6.87 9.70
C GLY A 124 3.52 6.98 10.22
N PHE A 125 4.29 7.99 9.80
CA PHE A 125 5.74 8.03 10.03
C PHE A 125 6.14 8.04 11.51
N ILE A 126 5.38 8.72 12.37
CA ILE A 126 5.67 8.76 13.81
C ILE A 126 5.57 7.36 14.42
N GLN A 127 4.52 6.62 14.07
CA GLN A 127 4.27 5.26 14.54
C GLN A 127 5.29 4.30 13.93
N SER A 128 5.58 4.43 12.62
CA SER A 128 6.61 3.67 11.91
C SER A 128 7.97 3.82 12.60
N SER A 129 8.46 5.06 12.75
CA SER A 129 9.82 5.35 13.23
C SER A 129 10.04 4.95 14.69
N ARG A 130 9.02 5.11 15.55
CA ARG A 130 9.10 4.72 16.97
C ARG A 130 9.06 3.22 17.20
N ASN A 131 8.34 2.48 16.36
CA ASN A 131 8.04 1.07 16.58
C ASN A 131 8.65 0.14 15.53
N TRP A 132 9.51 0.65 14.64
CA TRP A 132 10.01 -0.10 13.48
C TRP A 132 10.63 -1.46 13.82
N PRO A 133 11.46 -1.60 14.87
CA PRO A 133 12.00 -2.91 15.23
C PRO A 133 10.90 -3.97 15.46
N CYS A 134 9.79 -3.59 16.09
CA CYS A 134 8.66 -4.50 16.31
C CYS A 134 7.88 -4.74 15.00
N ILE A 135 7.60 -3.69 14.24
CA ILE A 135 6.92 -3.77 12.94
C ILE A 135 7.67 -4.70 11.99
N ALA A 136 8.97 -4.49 11.80
CA ALA A 136 9.82 -5.29 10.93
C ALA A 136 9.87 -6.75 11.38
N ALA A 137 9.91 -7.03 12.69
CA ALA A 137 9.84 -8.38 13.22
C ALA A 137 8.51 -9.07 12.87
N VAL A 138 7.37 -8.37 12.93
CA VAL A 138 6.07 -8.91 12.48
C VAL A 138 6.09 -9.17 10.97
N LEU A 139 6.56 -8.22 10.16
CA LEU A 139 6.68 -8.38 8.70
C LEU A 139 7.59 -9.55 8.29
N GLN A 140 8.60 -9.87 9.12
CA GLN A 140 9.49 -11.00 8.89
C GLN A 140 8.89 -12.33 9.34
N THR A 141 8.30 -12.37 10.55
CA THR A 141 7.92 -13.63 11.21
C THR A 141 6.48 -14.05 10.93
N LYS A 142 5.62 -13.15 10.46
CA LYS A 142 4.20 -13.40 10.17
C LYS A 142 3.86 -13.28 8.68
N GLU A 143 4.87 -13.23 7.81
CA GLU A 143 4.72 -13.04 6.36
C GLU A 143 3.65 -13.94 5.73
N ASP A 144 3.71 -15.25 5.99
CA ASP A 144 2.73 -16.20 5.45
C ASP A 144 1.30 -15.87 5.87
N MET A 145 1.10 -15.46 7.13
CA MET A 145 -0.22 -15.12 7.68
C MET A 145 -0.73 -13.80 7.11
N LEU A 146 0.14 -12.80 6.97
CA LEU A 146 -0.19 -11.52 6.35
C LEU A 146 -0.53 -11.69 4.86
N ASN A 147 0.19 -12.56 4.16
CA ASN A 147 -0.11 -12.93 2.78
C ASN A 147 -1.44 -13.68 2.68
N GLN A 148 -1.76 -14.53 3.65
CA GLN A 148 -3.04 -15.21 3.70
C GLN A 148 -4.21 -14.23 3.88
N CYS A 149 -4.09 -13.22 4.76
CA CYS A 149 -5.10 -12.15 4.86
C CYS A 149 -5.35 -11.48 3.50
N ARG A 150 -4.28 -11.17 2.76
CA ARG A 150 -4.37 -10.55 1.43
C ARG A 150 -5.01 -11.49 0.40
N GLN A 151 -4.66 -12.77 0.43
CA GLN A 151 -5.23 -13.76 -0.49
C GLN A 151 -6.74 -13.91 -0.26
N THR A 152 -7.19 -14.01 1.00
CA THR A 152 -8.61 -14.07 1.34
C THR A 152 -9.38 -12.84 0.82
N TYR A 153 -8.82 -11.64 0.99
CA TYR A 153 -9.37 -10.42 0.41
C TYR A 153 -9.51 -10.50 -1.12
N ASN A 154 -8.42 -10.85 -1.81
CA ASN A 154 -8.39 -10.92 -3.27
C ASN A 154 -9.39 -11.96 -3.81
N ASP A 155 -9.49 -13.11 -3.15
CA ASP A 155 -10.42 -14.18 -3.55
C ASP A 155 -11.87 -13.79 -3.31
N ALA A 156 -12.16 -13.05 -2.24
CA ALA A 156 -13.48 -12.50 -1.98
C ALA A 156 -13.92 -11.53 -3.07
N LEU A 157 -13.04 -10.60 -3.49
CA LEU A 157 -13.36 -9.65 -4.57
C LEU A 157 -13.47 -10.29 -5.95
N LYS A 158 -12.68 -11.32 -6.23
CA LYS A 158 -12.84 -12.12 -7.47
C LYS A 158 -14.20 -12.79 -7.54
N LYS A 159 -14.71 -13.25 -6.41
CA LYS A 159 -16.02 -13.91 -6.30
C LYS A 159 -17.18 -12.91 -6.33
N ASP A 160 -17.05 -11.82 -5.60
CA ASP A 160 -18.07 -10.79 -5.47
C ASP A 160 -17.44 -9.39 -5.30
N PRO A 161 -17.26 -8.63 -6.40
CA PRO A 161 -16.74 -7.28 -6.34
C PRO A 161 -17.59 -6.31 -5.51
N SER A 162 -18.89 -6.58 -5.32
CA SER A 162 -19.78 -5.73 -4.52
C SER A 162 -19.50 -5.81 -3.03
N SER A 163 -18.77 -6.84 -2.59
CA SER A 163 -18.33 -7.03 -1.22
C SER A 163 -17.13 -6.16 -0.82
N LEU A 164 -16.69 -5.21 -1.66
CA LEU A 164 -15.48 -4.40 -1.48
C LEU A 164 -15.29 -3.87 -0.05
N CYS A 165 -16.28 -3.17 0.49
CA CYS A 165 -16.13 -2.54 1.80
C CYS A 165 -16.09 -3.56 2.94
N GLN A 166 -16.89 -4.61 2.88
CA GLN A 166 -16.86 -5.67 3.90
C GLN A 166 -15.54 -6.45 3.84
N SER A 167 -15.12 -6.85 2.64
CA SER A 167 -13.88 -7.60 2.44
C SER A 167 -12.66 -6.78 2.83
N SER A 168 -12.69 -5.46 2.61
CA SER A 168 -11.64 -4.54 3.07
C SER A 168 -11.57 -4.50 4.60
N ALA A 169 -12.70 -4.29 5.29
CA ALA A 169 -12.74 -4.29 6.75
C ALA A 169 -12.27 -5.63 7.37
N ASP A 170 -12.60 -6.75 6.73
CA ASP A 170 -12.14 -8.09 7.13
C ASP A 170 -10.62 -8.23 6.93
N TYR A 171 -10.09 -7.73 5.81
CA TYR A 171 -8.66 -7.72 5.53
C TYR A 171 -7.89 -6.90 6.57
N GLU A 172 -8.34 -5.68 6.85
CA GLU A 172 -7.73 -4.79 7.83
C GLU A 172 -7.74 -5.42 9.22
N THR A 173 -8.85 -6.05 9.59
CA THR A 173 -8.98 -6.77 10.87
C THR A 173 -8.02 -7.95 10.97
N CYS A 174 -7.91 -8.77 9.91
CA CYS A 174 -6.95 -9.87 9.84
C CYS A 174 -5.51 -9.37 9.94
N TYR A 175 -5.16 -8.34 9.16
CA TYR A 175 -3.82 -7.81 9.07
C TYR A 175 -3.37 -7.18 10.39
N ARG A 176 -4.19 -6.29 10.97
CA ARG A 176 -3.84 -5.56 12.21
C ARG A 176 -3.78 -6.43 13.45
N HIS A 177 -4.38 -7.62 13.44
CA HIS A 177 -4.35 -8.56 14.56
C HIS A 177 -2.92 -9.01 14.92
N PHE A 178 -2.08 -9.28 13.91
CA PHE A 178 -0.69 -9.71 14.14
C PHE A 178 0.18 -8.60 14.72
N PHE A 179 -0.11 -7.35 14.34
CA PHE A 179 0.56 -6.18 14.89
C PHE A 179 0.07 -5.87 16.30
N PHE A 180 -1.23 -6.02 16.57
CA PHE A 180 -1.79 -5.85 17.92
C PHE A 180 -1.15 -6.81 18.92
N THR A 181 -1.14 -8.09 18.59
CA THR A 181 -0.67 -9.16 19.49
C THR A 181 0.82 -9.08 19.79
N THR A 182 1.61 -8.47 18.89
CA THR A 182 3.08 -8.38 19.03
C THR A 182 3.54 -7.00 19.53
N CYS A 183 2.92 -5.92 19.04
CA CYS A 183 3.40 -4.56 19.20
C CYS A 183 2.40 -3.62 19.90
N GLY A 184 1.17 -4.08 20.19
CA GLY A 184 0.17 -3.30 20.92
C GLY A 184 -0.74 -2.43 20.04
N PRO A 185 -1.65 -1.67 20.68
CA PRO A 185 -2.76 -0.99 20.00
C PRO A 185 -2.34 0.13 19.04
N GLU A 186 -1.29 0.89 19.34
CA GLU A 186 -0.80 1.96 18.46
C GLU A 186 -0.35 1.38 17.11
N VAL A 187 0.42 0.29 17.13
CA VAL A 187 0.91 -0.37 15.92
C VAL A 187 -0.21 -1.14 15.21
N SER A 188 -1.22 -1.61 15.94
CA SER A 188 -2.44 -2.16 15.34
C SER A 188 -3.20 -1.11 14.52
N TRP A 189 -3.39 0.08 15.09
CA TRP A 189 -3.99 1.21 14.35
C TRP A 189 -3.16 1.57 13.12
N TRP A 190 -1.83 1.66 13.27
CA TRP A 190 -0.93 1.90 12.16
C TRP A 190 -1.09 0.84 11.05
N ALA A 191 -1.16 -0.44 11.41
CA ALA A 191 -1.30 -1.53 10.45
C ALA A 191 -2.64 -1.47 9.70
N CYS A 192 -3.72 -1.08 10.40
CA CYS A 192 -5.02 -0.85 9.81
C CYS A 192 -5.01 0.32 8.81
N GLU A 193 -4.49 1.48 9.21
CA GLU A 193 -4.43 2.65 8.33
C GLU A 193 -3.53 2.38 7.13
N ARG A 194 -2.41 1.68 7.33
CA ARG A 194 -1.52 1.24 6.27
C ARG A 194 -2.24 0.39 5.22
N THR A 195 -3.07 -0.56 5.66
CA THR A 195 -3.90 -1.36 4.73
C THR A 195 -4.94 -0.51 4.03
N ARG A 196 -5.69 0.32 4.77
CA ARG A 196 -6.74 1.20 4.23
C ARG A 196 -6.21 2.13 3.13
N ARG A 197 -5.10 2.81 3.42
CA ARG A 197 -4.41 3.70 2.45
C ARG A 197 -3.86 2.93 1.26
N GLY A 198 -3.27 1.76 1.51
CA GLY A 198 -2.77 0.88 0.45
C GLY A 198 -3.87 0.44 -0.51
N LEU A 199 -5.07 0.14 -0.01
CA LEU A 199 -6.21 -0.25 -0.85
C LEU A 199 -6.82 0.93 -1.62
N SER A 200 -6.61 2.16 -1.14
CA SER A 200 -7.17 3.40 -1.71
C SER A 200 -8.71 3.36 -1.83
N ILE A 201 -9.36 2.88 -0.77
CA ILE A 201 -10.81 2.61 -0.73
C ILE A 201 -11.64 3.75 -0.14
N ASP A 202 -11.02 4.83 0.33
CA ASP A 202 -11.68 5.91 1.07
C ASP A 202 -12.88 6.52 0.32
N THR A 203 -12.80 6.59 -1.01
CA THR A 203 -13.90 7.09 -1.86
C THR A 203 -15.04 6.07 -2.00
N ASP A 204 -14.70 4.78 -2.06
CA ASP A 204 -15.66 3.68 -2.25
C ASP A 204 -16.33 3.26 -0.93
N CYS A 205 -15.59 3.40 0.18
CA CYS A 205 -15.93 2.93 1.52
C CYS A 205 -15.71 4.03 2.55
N PRO A 206 -16.48 5.14 2.51
CA PRO A 206 -16.23 6.32 3.35
C PRO A 206 -16.47 6.10 4.86
N MET A 207 -17.14 5.00 5.23
CA MET A 207 -17.39 4.62 6.61
C MET A 207 -16.28 3.75 7.21
N ASP A 208 -15.33 3.31 6.38
CA ASP A 208 -14.23 2.48 6.81
C ASP A 208 -13.19 3.32 7.57
N THR A 209 -12.92 2.94 8.82
CA THR A 209 -12.08 3.72 9.74
C THR A 209 -11.29 2.83 10.67
N CYS A 210 -10.05 3.22 10.98
CA CYS A 210 -9.21 2.52 11.93
C CYS A 210 -9.33 3.12 13.32
N SER A 211 -9.87 2.34 14.26
CA SER A 211 -9.88 2.67 15.69
C SER A 211 -8.65 2.10 16.41
N LEU A 212 -8.18 2.82 17.44
CA LEU A 212 -7.16 2.36 18.38
C LEU A 212 -7.64 1.17 19.22
N VAL A 213 -8.96 1.02 19.37
CA VAL A 213 -9.56 -0.17 19.97
C VAL A 213 -9.82 -1.14 18.84
N ALA A 214 -9.19 -2.32 18.90
CA ALA A 214 -9.62 -3.44 18.08
C ALA A 214 -11.04 -3.81 18.55
N SER A 215 -12.06 -3.24 17.92
CA SER A 215 -13.45 -3.64 18.14
C SER A 215 -13.50 -5.14 17.92
N GLY A 216 -13.75 -5.87 19.01
CA GLY A 216 -13.61 -7.32 19.05
C GLY A 216 -14.42 -7.98 17.95
N VAL A 217 -13.74 -8.81 17.16
CA VAL A 217 -14.42 -9.89 16.45
C VAL A 217 -15.13 -10.72 17.51
N SER A 218 -16.46 -10.78 17.43
CA SER A 218 -17.23 -11.81 18.11
C SER A 218 -16.61 -13.15 17.71
N SER A 219 -16.08 -13.85 18.70
CA SER A 219 -15.64 -15.24 18.62
C SER A 219 -16.75 -16.10 18.02
N GLY A 220 -16.68 -16.35 16.72
CA GLY A 220 -17.30 -17.50 16.07
C GLY A 220 -16.25 -18.59 15.98
N ASP A 221 -16.52 -19.71 16.64
CA ASP A 221 -15.67 -20.90 16.69
C ASP A 221 -15.03 -21.27 15.34
N ALA A 222 -13.70 -21.32 15.34
CA ALA A 222 -12.92 -21.97 14.28
C ALA A 222 -12.24 -23.22 14.86
N THR A 223 -13.04 -24.23 15.18
CA THR A 223 -12.58 -25.61 15.29
C THR A 223 -12.58 -26.25 13.89
N SER A 224 -11.44 -26.21 13.20
CA SER A 224 -11.07 -27.27 12.26
C SER A 224 -9.54 -27.39 12.18
N SER A 225 -9.03 -28.38 12.91
CA SER A 225 -7.62 -28.66 13.17
C SER A 225 -6.90 -29.46 12.06
N GLU A 226 -7.39 -29.46 10.82
CA GLU A 226 -6.81 -30.30 9.75
C GLU A 226 -5.85 -29.55 8.81
N GLY A 227 -5.87 -28.21 8.79
CA GLY A 227 -4.98 -27.41 7.93
C GLY A 227 -3.56 -27.19 8.49
N VAL A 228 -3.40 -27.26 9.81
CA VAL A 228 -2.15 -26.87 10.49
C VAL A 228 -1.06 -27.96 10.37
N GLN A 229 -1.45 -29.23 10.25
CA GLN A 229 -0.48 -30.35 10.19
C GLN A 229 0.30 -30.38 8.87
N LYS A 230 -0.34 -30.04 7.73
CA LYS A 230 0.30 -30.09 6.40
C LYS A 230 1.31 -28.96 6.17
N VAL A 231 1.22 -27.86 6.92
CA VAL A 231 2.14 -26.72 6.82
C VAL A 231 3.53 -27.04 7.38
N PHE A 232 3.63 -27.97 8.35
CA PHE A 232 4.92 -28.34 8.93
C PHE A 232 5.79 -29.19 7.98
N GLU A 233 5.20 -29.93 7.05
CA GLU A 233 5.96 -30.76 6.11
C GLU A 233 6.54 -29.97 4.92
N MET A 234 5.90 -28.87 4.49
CA MET A 234 6.44 -28.00 3.42
C MET A 234 7.61 -27.10 3.88
N LYS A 235 7.68 -26.76 5.18
CA LYS A 235 8.73 -25.88 5.75
C LYS A 235 10.15 -26.45 5.58
N THR A 236 10.31 -27.76 5.57
CA THR A 236 11.62 -28.41 5.49
C THR A 236 12.24 -28.31 4.09
N ASN A 237 11.41 -28.23 3.03
CA ASN A 237 11.89 -28.22 1.65
C ASN A 237 12.25 -26.80 1.16
N ALA A 238 11.48 -25.78 1.54
CA ALA A 238 11.76 -24.40 1.12
C ALA A 238 13.03 -23.83 1.80
N ALA A 239 13.27 -24.15 3.07
CA ALA A 239 14.49 -23.74 3.78
C ALA A 239 15.77 -24.38 3.19
N LEU A 240 15.66 -25.55 2.56
CA LEU A 240 16.77 -26.23 1.90
C LEU A 240 17.14 -25.55 0.57
N VAL A 241 16.14 -25.16 -0.22
CA VAL A 241 16.32 -24.45 -1.50
C VAL A 241 16.93 -23.05 -1.29
N MET A 242 16.50 -22.34 -0.24
CA MET A 242 17.04 -21.01 0.09
C MET A 242 18.52 -21.06 0.54
N ARG A 243 18.96 -22.15 1.16
CA ARG A 243 20.38 -22.36 1.50
C ARG A 243 21.24 -22.71 0.27
N GLN A 244 20.67 -23.38 -0.73
CA GLN A 244 21.40 -23.73 -1.95
C GLN A 244 21.60 -22.53 -2.88
N LEU A 245 20.62 -21.62 -2.96
CA LEU A 245 20.73 -20.39 -3.76
C LEU A 245 21.70 -19.36 -3.15
N ALA A 246 21.84 -19.33 -1.82
CA ALA A 246 22.77 -18.44 -1.13
C ALA A 246 24.24 -18.93 -1.14
N ALA A 247 24.49 -20.21 -1.47
CA ALA A 247 25.82 -20.82 -1.45
C ALA A 247 26.47 -20.96 -2.86
N GLY A 248 25.77 -20.60 -3.93
CA GLY A 248 26.27 -20.70 -5.30
C GLY A 248 27.17 -19.52 -5.69
N LYS A 249 28.49 -19.68 -5.53
CA LYS A 249 29.47 -19.01 -6.40
C LYS A 249 29.52 -19.76 -7.74
N HIS A 250 29.53 -18.96 -8.82
CA HIS A 250 29.57 -19.26 -10.26
C HIS A 250 28.21 -19.40 -10.94
#